data_AF-A0A2N1U0Q8-F1
#
_entry.id   AF-A0A2N1U0Q8-F1
#
_cell.length_a   1.000
_cell.length_b   1.000
_cell.length_c   1.000
_cell.angle_alpha   90.00
_cell.angle_beta   90.00
_cell.angle_gamma   90.00
#
_symmetry.space_group_name_H-M   'P 1'
#
loop_
_entity.id
_entity.type
_entity.pdbx_description
1 polymer ?
#
loop_
_entity_poly.entity_id
_entity_poly.type
_entity_poly.pdbx_seq_one_letter_code
_entity_poly.pdbx_strand_id
1 'polypeptide(L)'
;MRAGSLYKEQIDAALMATYAAATEPSNFTMLALNLSKWDEETYPEKSTDEVKIAEELYKLMTFLDKKGLKHQSDEVFRMMLLTFPERHFAQSPGQIIIENVDFELFKTEKSETMTRFEDCFRMAIADSERFIHDIELNMFREDSIGLAGNLFTTFVAAAVRATGSARHDVPWKLMHQLCWLLNNTYKAYNQAYGIVRCILSAGIVAPTPAFKVELEHSMNFFKRNYYWSSIDKATMTGDHASLVMYIDRLMPMVSAGHEKSNLIMLRAKAVKKAKGLPWSCLLIVLALTTVIPAANYFLGSYFTRFSSPTDTESTSTTPTRLLEPKQTSSYVPAPDAASTSLRVLNRAGLDESIPPPQPLGRKLTLAELRYVVFQKHRLEHLEGIDLSEEEQEALHRLWQEWRSRGENIEAASEDKKSVENEAEIYSELIKGDATDQLKLIVKSLEADDWTKENHENTNASASENNESRNQRMQQVAGLLNLNDPADIKKVLLQLEKTGYYNGPTDLISWNSVARSALARFKAAKMLRTDDRWDLATQQALFPDTRPDK
;
A
#
# COMPACT_ATOMS: atom_id res chain seq x y z
N MET A 1 -29.20 31.10 7.89
CA MET A 1 -28.99 30.19 6.75
C MET A 1 -27.50 30.25 6.39
N ARG A 2 -26.88 29.15 5.98
CA ARG A 2 -25.53 29.22 5.36
C ARG A 2 -25.70 29.74 3.94
N ALA A 3 -24.82 30.64 3.50
CA ALA A 3 -24.73 30.99 2.09
C ALA A 3 -23.92 29.88 1.39
N GLY A 4 -24.61 28.91 0.79
CA GLY A 4 -23.99 28.02 -0.18
C GLY A 4 -23.55 28.83 -1.39
N SER A 5 -22.46 28.43 -2.06
CA SER A 5 -22.13 29.03 -3.35
C SER A 5 -23.20 28.61 -4.37
N LEU A 6 -23.85 29.61 -4.97
CA LEU A 6 -24.84 29.42 -6.03
C LEU A 6 -24.25 28.68 -7.25
N TYR A 7 -22.92 28.76 -7.46
CA TYR A 7 -22.22 27.99 -8.48
C TYR A 7 -22.09 26.51 -8.15
N LYS A 8 -21.98 26.15 -6.87
CA LYS A 8 -22.01 24.74 -6.45
C LYS A 8 -23.38 24.13 -6.76
N GLU A 9 -24.47 24.82 -6.40
CA GLU A 9 -25.83 24.36 -6.71
C GLU A 9 -26.05 24.19 -8.23
N GLN A 10 -25.43 25.04 -9.06
CA GLN A 10 -25.40 24.89 -10.52
C GLN A 10 -24.55 23.71 -11.03
N ILE A 11 -23.45 23.34 -10.34
CA ILE A 11 -22.65 22.17 -10.67
C ILE A 11 -23.36 20.89 -10.24
N ASP A 12 -23.90 20.84 -9.03
CA ASP A 12 -24.67 19.71 -8.50
C ASP A 12 -25.91 19.45 -9.38
N ALA A 13 -26.61 20.50 -9.81
CA ALA A 13 -27.74 20.38 -10.75
C ALA A 13 -27.30 19.89 -12.14
N ALA A 14 -26.18 20.37 -12.68
CA ALA A 14 -25.65 19.90 -13.97
C ALA A 14 -25.19 18.44 -13.91
N LEU A 15 -24.52 18.02 -12.83
CA LEU A 15 -24.16 16.61 -12.57
C LEU A 15 -25.40 15.71 -12.56
N MET A 16 -26.45 16.11 -11.83
CA MET A 16 -27.71 15.36 -11.76
C MET A 16 -28.44 15.29 -13.12
N ALA A 17 -28.39 16.36 -13.92
CA ALA A 17 -28.91 16.35 -15.29
C ALA A 17 -28.10 15.40 -16.19
N THR A 18 -26.76 15.40 -16.10
CA THR A 18 -25.91 14.46 -16.85
C THR A 18 -26.12 13.01 -16.42
N TYR A 19 -26.40 12.74 -15.14
CA TYR A 19 -26.81 11.41 -14.68
C TYR A 19 -28.17 10.97 -15.25
N ALA A 20 -29.16 11.87 -15.28
CA ALA A 20 -30.50 11.57 -15.76
C ALA A 20 -30.58 11.38 -17.28
N ALA A 21 -29.83 12.18 -18.05
CA ALA A 21 -29.83 12.21 -19.51
C ALA A 21 -28.41 12.06 -20.08
N ALA A 22 -27.76 10.95 -19.71
CA ALA A 22 -26.35 10.62 -20.02
C ALA A 22 -25.97 10.54 -21.51
N THR A 23 -26.94 10.60 -22.43
CA THR A 23 -26.71 10.63 -23.89
C THR A 23 -26.87 12.02 -24.52
N GLU A 24 -27.26 13.04 -23.75
CA GLU A 24 -27.63 14.37 -24.26
C GLU A 24 -26.47 15.37 -24.13
N PRO A 25 -25.87 15.87 -25.23
CA PRO A 25 -24.64 16.71 -25.19
C PRO A 25 -24.81 18.07 -24.50
N SER A 26 -26.03 18.57 -24.39
CA SER A 26 -26.39 19.81 -23.69
C SER A 26 -25.97 19.79 -22.21
N ASN A 27 -26.15 18.65 -21.53
CA ASN A 27 -25.88 18.50 -20.10
C ASN A 27 -24.37 18.50 -19.82
N PHE A 28 -23.58 17.82 -20.67
CA PHE A 28 -22.12 17.89 -20.64
C PHE A 28 -21.62 19.31 -20.91
N THR A 29 -22.20 20.00 -21.90
CA THR A 29 -21.87 21.41 -22.21
C THR A 29 -22.16 22.33 -21.01
N MET A 30 -23.29 22.13 -20.32
CA MET A 30 -23.65 22.88 -19.11
C MET A 30 -22.71 22.59 -17.94
N LEU A 31 -22.36 21.32 -17.73
CA LEU A 31 -21.41 20.88 -16.70
C LEU A 31 -20.02 21.52 -16.91
N ALA A 32 -19.49 21.49 -18.14
CA ALA A 32 -18.23 22.17 -18.47
C ALA A 32 -18.31 23.70 -18.27
N LEU A 33 -19.42 24.33 -18.67
CA LEU A 33 -19.62 25.78 -18.48
C LEU A 33 -19.60 26.16 -17.00
N ASN A 34 -20.25 25.39 -16.14
CA ASN A 34 -20.32 25.67 -14.69
C ASN A 34 -18.98 25.37 -14.01
N LEU A 35 -18.33 24.25 -14.36
CA LEU A 35 -17.00 23.90 -13.85
C LEU A 35 -15.91 24.90 -14.26
N SER A 36 -15.94 25.45 -15.48
CA SER A 36 -14.93 26.41 -15.94
C SER A 36 -14.86 27.70 -15.11
N LYS A 37 -15.95 28.07 -14.44
CA LYS A 37 -16.04 29.25 -13.54
C LYS A 37 -15.61 28.94 -12.11
N TRP A 38 -15.44 27.66 -11.75
CA TRP A 38 -15.09 27.26 -10.39
C TRP A 38 -13.81 27.93 -9.89
N ASP A 39 -12.84 28.11 -10.78
CA ASP A 39 -11.51 28.66 -10.46
C ASP A 39 -11.52 30.18 -10.22
N GLU A 40 -12.69 30.84 -10.31
CA GLU A 40 -12.97 32.25 -10.04
C GLU A 40 -13.64 32.48 -8.67
N GLU A 41 -14.48 31.53 -8.22
CA GLU A 41 -15.19 31.57 -6.93
C GLU A 41 -14.24 31.62 -5.71
N THR A 42 -14.60 32.35 -4.66
CA THR A 42 -13.84 32.40 -3.39
C THR A 42 -14.78 32.38 -2.18
N TYR A 43 -14.88 31.24 -1.48
CA TYR A 43 -15.68 31.08 -0.27
C TYR A 43 -15.07 30.04 0.70
N PRO A 44 -15.39 30.05 2.01
CA PRO A 44 -14.66 29.29 3.02
C PRO A 44 -14.71 27.75 2.87
N GLU A 45 -15.83 27.20 2.42
CA GLU A 45 -16.01 25.75 2.27
C GLU A 45 -15.48 25.20 0.91
N LYS A 46 -14.92 26.07 0.04
CA LYS A 46 -14.55 25.72 -1.35
C LYS A 46 -13.63 24.49 -1.45
N SER A 47 -12.56 24.42 -0.64
CA SER A 47 -11.60 23.31 -0.69
C SER A 47 -12.21 21.95 -0.29
N THR A 48 -13.27 21.97 0.52
CA THR A 48 -14.03 20.77 0.93
C THR A 48 -15.01 20.35 -0.17
N ASP A 49 -15.62 21.30 -0.87
CA ASP A 49 -16.53 21.01 -1.98
C ASP A 49 -15.78 20.67 -3.28
N GLU A 50 -14.55 21.14 -3.47
CA GLU A 50 -13.62 20.66 -4.52
C GLU A 50 -13.40 19.15 -4.47
N VAL A 51 -13.30 18.58 -3.27
CA VAL A 51 -13.16 17.12 -3.08
C VAL A 51 -14.43 16.41 -3.54
N LYS A 52 -15.60 16.85 -3.07
CA LYS A 52 -16.90 16.23 -3.37
C LYS A 52 -17.21 16.28 -4.87
N ILE A 53 -17.01 17.43 -5.52
CA ILE A 53 -17.28 17.58 -6.95
C ILE A 53 -16.33 16.69 -7.78
N ALA A 54 -15.05 16.58 -7.39
CA ALA A 54 -14.12 15.65 -8.04
C ALA A 54 -14.52 14.17 -7.83
N GLU A 55 -15.01 13.80 -6.65
CA GLU A 55 -15.56 12.46 -6.39
C GLU A 55 -16.81 12.17 -7.21
N GLU A 56 -17.77 13.09 -7.31
CA GLU A 56 -18.97 12.91 -8.14
C GLU A 56 -18.65 12.86 -9.63
N LEU A 57 -17.69 13.66 -10.13
CA LEU A 57 -17.19 13.54 -11.50
C LEU A 57 -16.56 12.16 -11.77
N TYR A 58 -15.81 11.61 -10.81
CA TYR A 58 -15.22 10.27 -10.92
C TYR A 58 -16.29 9.16 -10.88
N LYS A 59 -17.33 9.30 -10.04
CA LYS A 59 -18.50 8.42 -10.01
C LYS A 59 -19.28 8.49 -11.33
N LEU A 60 -19.43 9.68 -11.92
CA LEU A 60 -20.12 9.90 -13.18
C LEU A 60 -19.36 9.29 -14.36
N MET A 61 -18.06 9.55 -14.47
CA MET A 61 -17.15 8.89 -15.43
C MET A 61 -17.25 7.36 -15.34
N THR A 62 -17.16 6.80 -14.13
CA THR A 62 -17.27 5.36 -13.88
C THR A 62 -18.65 4.79 -14.25
N PHE A 63 -19.72 5.56 -14.06
CA PHE A 63 -21.08 5.18 -14.47
C PHE A 63 -21.23 5.18 -16.00
N LEU A 64 -20.69 6.19 -16.69
CA LEU A 64 -20.73 6.31 -18.15
C LEU A 64 -19.95 5.18 -18.83
N ASP A 65 -18.75 4.85 -18.34
CA ASP A 65 -17.95 3.73 -18.85
C ASP A 65 -18.67 2.38 -18.67
N LYS A 66 -19.26 2.14 -17.49
CA LYS A 66 -20.13 0.96 -17.22
C LYS A 66 -21.40 0.91 -18.06
N LYS A 67 -21.80 2.01 -18.70
CA LYS A 67 -22.91 2.07 -19.67
C LYS A 67 -22.43 1.93 -21.13
N GLY A 68 -21.13 1.78 -21.37
CA GLY A 68 -20.53 1.79 -22.71
C GLY A 68 -20.43 3.18 -23.35
N LEU A 69 -20.74 4.25 -22.61
CA LEU A 69 -20.74 5.64 -23.05
C LEU A 69 -19.33 6.23 -22.96
N LYS A 70 -18.39 5.60 -23.68
CA LYS A 70 -16.95 5.89 -23.53
C LYS A 70 -16.58 7.33 -23.91
N HIS A 71 -17.17 7.90 -24.96
CA HIS A 71 -16.91 9.30 -25.33
C HIS A 71 -17.31 10.25 -24.21
N GLN A 72 -18.49 10.03 -23.61
CA GLN A 72 -19.01 10.82 -22.50
C GLN A 72 -18.15 10.65 -21.23
N SER A 73 -17.64 9.44 -20.99
CA SER A 73 -16.67 9.17 -19.92
C SER A 73 -15.36 9.94 -20.14
N ASP A 74 -14.76 9.84 -21.34
CA ASP A 74 -13.55 10.58 -21.74
C ASP A 74 -13.76 12.11 -21.68
N GLU A 75 -14.99 12.59 -21.87
CA GLU A 75 -15.37 14.00 -21.81
C GLU A 75 -15.48 14.51 -20.36
N VAL A 76 -16.17 13.78 -19.48
CA VAL A 76 -16.21 14.07 -18.03
C VAL A 76 -14.81 13.98 -17.41
N PHE A 77 -13.99 13.01 -17.85
CA PHE A 77 -12.58 12.90 -17.47
C PHE A 77 -11.78 14.16 -17.82
N ARG A 78 -11.97 14.72 -19.03
CA ARG A 78 -11.35 16.00 -19.42
C ARG A 78 -11.83 17.18 -18.57
N MET A 79 -13.12 17.25 -18.23
CA MET A 79 -13.65 18.31 -17.34
C MET A 79 -13.04 18.24 -15.94
N MET A 80 -12.96 17.04 -15.37
CA MET A 80 -12.31 16.77 -14.09
C MET A 80 -10.83 17.17 -14.12
N LEU A 81 -10.10 16.84 -15.19
CA LEU A 81 -8.69 17.24 -15.37
C LEU A 81 -8.50 18.74 -15.56
N LEU A 82 -9.40 19.42 -16.27
CA LEU A 82 -9.33 20.88 -16.49
C LEU A 82 -9.58 21.68 -15.20
N THR A 83 -10.50 21.20 -14.37
CA THR A 83 -10.95 21.92 -13.17
C THR A 83 -10.18 21.50 -11.92
N PHE A 84 -9.87 20.21 -11.79
CA PHE A 84 -9.27 19.59 -10.61
C PHE A 84 -8.07 18.69 -10.95
N PRO A 85 -7.05 19.15 -11.70
CA PRO A 85 -5.86 18.35 -12.00
C PRO A 85 -5.14 17.87 -10.73
N GLU A 86 -5.26 18.58 -9.60
CA GLU A 86 -4.74 18.16 -8.30
C GLU A 86 -5.53 17.01 -7.64
N ARG A 87 -6.73 16.69 -8.11
CA ARG A 87 -7.56 15.57 -7.60
C ARG A 87 -7.51 14.34 -8.49
N HIS A 88 -7.12 14.49 -9.76
CA HIS A 88 -6.85 13.38 -10.67
C HIS A 88 -5.40 13.34 -11.14
N PHE A 89 -4.48 13.39 -10.18
CA PHE A 89 -3.11 12.95 -10.44
C PHE A 89 -3.11 11.42 -10.41
N ALA A 90 -2.92 10.80 -11.59
CA ALA A 90 -2.91 9.34 -11.71
C ALA A 90 -1.80 8.74 -10.82
N GLN A 91 -1.95 7.48 -10.40
CA GLN A 91 -0.87 6.81 -9.67
C GLN A 91 0.35 6.64 -10.58
N SER A 92 1.55 6.70 -9.99
CA SER A 92 2.81 6.35 -10.66
C SER A 92 2.66 4.97 -11.29
N PRO A 93 2.70 4.81 -12.64
CA PRO A 93 2.47 3.52 -13.25
C PRO A 93 3.50 2.50 -12.79
N GLY A 94 3.06 1.50 -12.02
CA GLY A 94 3.86 0.31 -11.76
C GLY A 94 4.00 -0.47 -13.07
N GLN A 95 5.23 -0.76 -13.46
CA GLN A 95 5.45 -1.82 -14.45
C GLN A 95 5.21 -3.15 -13.74
N ILE A 96 4.47 -4.06 -14.38
CA ILE A 96 4.25 -5.44 -13.90
C ILE A 96 5.51 -6.30 -14.13
N ILE A 97 6.68 -5.66 -14.07
CA ILE A 97 7.98 -6.31 -13.92
C ILE A 97 8.08 -6.59 -12.41
N ILE A 98 7.37 -7.63 -11.99
CA ILE A 98 7.56 -8.26 -10.67
C ILE A 98 8.80 -9.16 -10.80
N GLU A 99 9.96 -8.51 -10.96
CA GLU A 99 11.27 -9.12 -10.78
C GLU A 99 11.43 -9.47 -9.31
N ASN A 100 10.82 -10.60 -8.92
CA ASN A 100 11.11 -11.26 -7.65
C ASN A 100 12.61 -11.58 -7.59
N VAL A 101 13.18 -11.45 -6.40
CA VAL A 101 14.59 -11.72 -6.16
C VAL A 101 14.88 -13.19 -6.41
N ASP A 102 15.71 -13.48 -7.42
CA ASP A 102 16.12 -14.84 -7.77
C ASP A 102 17.34 -15.24 -6.93
N PHE A 103 17.09 -15.82 -5.76
CA PHE A 103 18.13 -16.30 -4.87
C PHE A 103 18.90 -17.52 -5.43
N GLU A 104 18.42 -18.20 -6.48
CA GLU A 104 19.20 -19.27 -7.13
C GLU A 104 20.43 -18.71 -7.85
N LEU A 105 20.40 -17.44 -8.26
CA LEU A 105 21.55 -16.76 -8.87
C LEU A 105 22.81 -16.83 -8.00
N PHE A 106 22.68 -16.65 -6.68
CA PHE A 106 23.81 -16.81 -5.74
C PHE A 106 24.36 -18.23 -5.74
N LYS A 107 23.48 -19.25 -5.70
CA LYS A 107 23.88 -20.67 -5.72
C LYS A 107 24.64 -21.07 -6.98
N THR A 108 24.48 -20.32 -8.08
CA THR A 108 25.23 -20.57 -9.30
C THR A 108 26.74 -20.41 -9.09
N GLU A 109 27.20 -19.32 -8.46
CA GLU A 109 28.61 -18.98 -8.28
C GLU A 109 29.08 -19.17 -6.84
N LYS A 110 29.45 -20.42 -6.51
CA LYS A 110 30.04 -20.79 -5.22
C LYS A 110 31.43 -20.16 -5.04
N SER A 111 31.47 -18.94 -4.50
CA SER A 111 32.69 -18.26 -4.06
C SER A 111 32.43 -17.49 -2.75
N GLU A 112 33.46 -17.36 -1.90
CA GLU A 112 33.35 -16.63 -0.64
C GLU A 112 32.89 -15.18 -0.81
N THR A 113 33.34 -14.52 -1.89
CA THR A 113 32.89 -13.18 -2.29
C THR A 113 31.40 -13.13 -2.64
N MET A 114 30.86 -14.17 -3.29
CA MET A 114 29.43 -14.25 -3.60
C MET A 114 28.60 -14.53 -2.34
N THR A 115 29.08 -15.39 -1.42
CA THR A 115 28.41 -15.64 -0.13
C THR A 115 28.35 -14.39 0.74
N ARG A 116 29.46 -13.65 0.88
CA ARG A 116 29.47 -12.38 1.64
C ARG A 116 28.53 -11.32 1.02
N PHE A 117 28.37 -11.33 -0.31
CA PHE A 117 27.40 -10.49 -1.00
C PHE A 117 25.97 -10.97 -0.73
N GLU A 118 25.70 -12.29 -0.75
CA GLU A 118 24.41 -12.87 -0.38
C GLU A 118 23.98 -12.48 1.05
N ASP A 119 24.89 -12.60 2.02
CA ASP A 119 24.63 -12.22 3.42
C ASP A 119 24.23 -10.74 3.53
N CYS A 120 25.02 -9.83 2.94
CA CYS A 120 24.73 -8.40 2.97
C CYS A 120 23.44 -8.05 2.21
N PHE A 121 23.15 -8.76 1.12
CA PHE A 121 21.96 -8.56 0.29
C PHE A 121 20.69 -9.05 1.00
N ARG A 122 20.73 -10.21 1.66
CA ARG A 122 19.66 -10.71 2.53
C ARG A 122 19.42 -9.77 3.72
N MET A 123 20.47 -9.25 4.34
CA MET A 123 20.34 -8.23 5.40
C MET A 123 19.70 -6.92 4.89
N ALA A 124 20.09 -6.45 3.71
CA ALA A 124 19.52 -5.24 3.10
C ALA A 124 18.03 -5.39 2.75
N ILE A 125 17.55 -6.60 2.43
CA ILE A 125 16.13 -6.91 2.25
C ILE A 125 15.42 -7.02 3.61
N ALA A 126 15.97 -7.78 4.55
CA ALA A 126 15.33 -8.04 5.85
C ALA A 126 15.19 -6.78 6.72
N ASP A 127 16.15 -5.85 6.65
CA ASP A 127 16.15 -4.55 7.34
C ASP A 127 16.01 -3.40 6.31
N SER A 128 15.04 -3.55 5.39
CA SER A 128 14.84 -2.62 4.27
C SER A 128 14.62 -1.17 4.69
N GLU A 129 13.89 -0.91 5.79
CA GLU A 129 13.67 0.47 6.27
C GLU A 129 14.97 1.17 6.65
N ARG A 130 15.87 0.46 7.35
CA ARG A 130 17.19 0.97 7.69
C ARG A 130 18.10 1.08 6.48
N PHE A 131 18.08 0.10 5.57
CA PHE A 131 18.86 0.15 4.34
C PHE A 131 18.47 1.34 3.46
N ILE A 132 17.17 1.65 3.36
CA ILE A 132 16.63 2.86 2.73
C ILE A 132 17.17 4.11 3.44
N HIS A 133 17.14 4.14 4.77
CA HIS A 133 17.61 5.29 5.57
C HIS A 133 19.13 5.52 5.49
N ASP A 134 19.94 4.46 5.50
CA ASP A 134 21.40 4.53 5.31
C ASP A 134 21.74 5.17 3.95
N ILE A 135 20.96 4.86 2.90
CA ILE A 135 21.07 5.47 1.57
C ILE A 135 20.57 6.92 1.55
N GLU A 136 19.51 7.28 2.29
CA GLU A 136 19.06 8.68 2.40
C GLU A 136 20.11 9.60 3.01
N LEU A 137 20.79 9.12 4.06
CA LEU A 137 21.81 9.90 4.78
C LEU A 137 23.15 9.95 4.03
N ASN A 138 23.64 8.82 3.53
CA ASN A 138 25.03 8.68 3.06
C ASN A 138 25.16 8.51 1.54
N MET A 139 24.05 8.37 0.81
CA MET A 139 23.96 7.78 -0.54
C MET A 139 24.42 6.31 -0.56
N PHE A 140 24.24 5.65 -1.72
CA PHE A 140 24.86 4.35 -2.00
C PHE A 140 26.17 4.62 -2.76
N ARG A 141 27.33 4.29 -2.17
CA ARG A 141 28.69 4.55 -2.68
C ARG A 141 29.76 3.90 -1.80
N GLU A 142 31.03 4.02 -2.19
CA GLU A 142 32.18 3.39 -1.53
C GLU A 142 32.45 3.87 -0.09
N ASP A 143 32.27 5.15 0.19
CA ASP A 143 32.43 5.74 1.53
C ASP A 143 31.12 5.76 2.35
N SER A 144 30.11 5.00 1.95
CA SER A 144 28.90 4.80 2.74
C SER A 144 29.17 3.91 3.95
N ILE A 145 28.40 4.13 5.02
CA ILE A 145 28.41 3.29 6.23
C ILE A 145 27.14 2.43 6.30
N GLY A 146 27.06 1.55 7.31
CA GLY A 146 25.86 0.73 7.56
C GLY A 146 25.62 -0.35 6.51
N LEU A 147 24.36 -0.70 6.30
CA LEU A 147 23.94 -1.71 5.33
C LEU A 147 24.25 -1.27 3.89
N ALA A 148 24.11 0.03 3.61
CA ALA A 148 24.44 0.62 2.31
C ALA A 148 25.91 0.42 1.93
N GLY A 149 26.83 0.74 2.84
CA GLY A 149 28.28 0.55 2.64
C GLY A 149 28.66 -0.92 2.48
N ASN A 150 28.21 -1.77 3.41
CA ASN A 150 28.52 -3.20 3.40
C ASN A 150 28.04 -3.89 2.11
N LEU A 151 26.84 -3.55 1.64
CA LEU A 151 26.32 -4.07 0.37
C LEU A 151 27.09 -3.55 -0.84
N PHE A 152 27.42 -2.25 -0.88
CA PHE A 152 28.25 -1.70 -1.96
C PHE A 152 29.61 -2.41 -2.05
N THR A 153 30.33 -2.53 -0.93
CA THR A 153 31.66 -3.16 -0.89
C THR A 153 31.61 -4.62 -1.34
N THR A 154 30.62 -5.39 -0.90
CA THR A 154 30.48 -6.81 -1.27
C THR A 154 29.99 -6.99 -2.70
N PHE A 155 29.09 -6.14 -3.19
CA PHE A 155 28.70 -6.09 -4.61
C PHE A 155 29.91 -5.84 -5.52
N VAL A 156 30.76 -4.84 -5.21
CA VAL A 156 31.96 -4.53 -6.01
C VAL A 156 32.93 -5.73 -6.02
N ALA A 157 33.16 -6.37 -4.88
CA ALA A 157 33.99 -7.57 -4.80
C ALA A 157 33.42 -8.73 -5.65
N ALA A 158 32.10 -8.95 -5.62
CA ALA A 158 31.44 -9.98 -6.43
C ALA A 158 31.47 -9.65 -7.94
N ALA A 159 31.23 -8.39 -8.34
CA ALA A 159 31.29 -7.96 -9.74
C ALA A 159 32.71 -8.08 -10.34
N VAL A 160 33.73 -7.67 -9.59
CA VAL A 160 35.14 -7.86 -9.97
C VAL A 160 35.49 -9.36 -10.04
N ARG A 161 34.92 -10.21 -9.17
CA ARG A 161 35.15 -11.66 -9.23
C ARG A 161 34.47 -12.35 -10.40
N ALA A 162 33.24 -11.98 -10.73
CA ALA A 162 32.46 -12.54 -11.84
C ALA A 162 32.97 -12.09 -13.22
N THR A 163 33.91 -11.13 -13.27
CA THR A 163 34.44 -10.52 -14.49
C THR A 163 35.03 -11.54 -15.45
N GLY A 164 34.54 -11.54 -16.71
CA GLY A 164 35.00 -12.46 -17.75
C GLY A 164 34.52 -13.90 -17.60
N SER A 165 33.68 -14.20 -16.59
CA SER A 165 32.98 -15.48 -16.47
C SER A 165 31.69 -15.48 -17.30
N ALA A 166 31.10 -16.68 -17.49
CA ALA A 166 29.75 -16.81 -18.05
C ALA A 166 28.62 -16.24 -17.15
N ARG A 167 28.96 -15.69 -15.98
CA ARG A 167 28.05 -15.12 -14.96
C ARG A 167 28.34 -13.66 -14.64
N HIS A 168 29.08 -12.98 -15.51
CA HIS A 168 29.46 -11.56 -15.42
C HIS A 168 28.34 -10.63 -14.91
N ASP A 169 27.11 -10.79 -15.39
CA ASP A 169 25.96 -9.96 -15.01
C ASP A 169 25.22 -10.42 -13.73
N VAL A 170 25.61 -11.51 -13.06
CA VAL A 170 24.87 -12.04 -11.89
C VAL A 170 24.80 -11.04 -10.73
N PRO A 171 25.90 -10.43 -10.25
CA PRO A 171 25.83 -9.38 -9.23
C PRO A 171 24.98 -8.18 -9.66
N TRP A 172 25.03 -7.84 -10.95
CA TRP A 172 24.28 -6.72 -11.53
C TRP A 172 22.77 -6.98 -11.56
N LYS A 173 22.36 -8.20 -11.92
CA LYS A 173 20.96 -8.65 -11.90
C LYS A 173 20.38 -8.68 -10.49
N LEU A 174 21.14 -9.14 -9.51
CA LEU A 174 20.73 -9.12 -8.11
C LEU A 174 20.51 -7.67 -7.62
N MET A 175 21.45 -6.75 -7.89
CA MET A 175 21.27 -5.34 -7.55
C MET A 175 20.09 -4.68 -8.30
N HIS A 176 19.80 -5.11 -9.53
CA HIS A 176 18.66 -4.64 -10.35
C HIS A 176 17.32 -5.09 -9.75
N GLN A 177 17.19 -6.38 -9.39
CA GLN A 177 16.03 -6.94 -8.67
C GLN A 177 15.79 -6.24 -7.34
N LEU A 178 16.85 -5.93 -6.57
CA LEU A 178 16.74 -5.15 -5.33
C LEU A 178 16.20 -3.72 -5.60
N CYS A 179 16.65 -3.07 -6.67
CA CYS A 179 16.12 -1.75 -7.05
C CYS A 179 14.64 -1.82 -7.49
N TRP A 180 14.23 -2.90 -8.16
CA TRP A 180 12.83 -3.17 -8.46
C TRP A 180 11.98 -3.36 -7.20
N LEU A 181 12.45 -4.16 -6.24
CA LEU A 181 11.81 -4.38 -4.95
C LEU A 181 11.65 -3.06 -4.17
N LEU A 182 12.71 -2.24 -4.12
CA LEU A 182 12.68 -0.90 -3.51
C LEU A 182 11.69 0.04 -4.20
N ASN A 183 11.64 0.07 -5.54
CA ASN A 183 10.73 0.91 -6.31
C ASN A 183 9.26 0.48 -6.12
N ASN A 184 8.97 -0.82 -6.27
CA ASN A 184 7.61 -1.34 -6.34
C ASN A 184 6.98 -1.52 -4.94
N THR A 185 7.68 -2.19 -4.03
CA THR A 185 7.14 -2.56 -2.71
C THR A 185 7.30 -1.42 -1.71
N TYR A 186 8.52 -0.93 -1.52
CA TYR A 186 8.84 0.07 -0.50
C TYR A 186 8.64 1.53 -0.96
N LYS A 187 8.36 1.75 -2.25
CA LYS A 187 8.21 3.08 -2.87
C LYS A 187 9.44 3.99 -2.70
N ALA A 188 10.60 3.38 -2.50
CA ALA A 188 11.90 4.01 -2.30
C ALA A 188 12.53 4.41 -3.65
N TYR A 189 11.78 5.20 -4.43
CA TYR A 189 12.08 5.54 -5.82
C TYR A 189 13.44 6.24 -6.01
N ASN A 190 13.80 7.13 -5.07
CA ASN A 190 15.06 7.88 -5.12
C ASN A 190 16.27 7.00 -4.76
N GLN A 191 16.06 6.02 -3.89
CA GLN A 191 17.07 5.05 -3.44
C GLN A 191 17.35 4.04 -4.55
N ALA A 192 16.30 3.47 -5.17
CA ALA A 192 16.42 2.63 -6.36
C ALA A 192 17.14 3.36 -7.52
N TYR A 193 16.75 4.62 -7.80
CA TYR A 193 17.46 5.47 -8.76
C TYR A 193 18.93 5.71 -8.36
N GLY A 194 19.18 5.99 -7.08
CA GLY A 194 20.50 6.27 -6.53
C GLY A 194 21.46 5.08 -6.63
N ILE A 195 21.00 3.87 -6.31
CA ILE A 195 21.77 2.63 -6.43
C ILE A 195 22.16 2.41 -7.90
N VAL A 196 21.20 2.35 -8.83
CA VAL A 196 21.51 2.06 -10.24
C VAL A 196 22.41 3.13 -10.84
N ARG A 197 22.17 4.42 -10.53
CA ARG A 197 23.04 5.51 -10.93
C ARG A 197 24.46 5.33 -10.38
N CYS A 198 24.60 4.97 -9.10
CA CYS A 198 25.91 4.77 -8.49
C CYS A 198 26.67 3.65 -9.19
N ILE A 199 26.11 2.44 -9.26
CA ILE A 199 26.81 1.26 -9.80
C ILE A 199 27.22 1.46 -11.27
N LEU A 200 26.38 2.11 -12.09
CA LEU A 200 26.73 2.48 -13.47
C LEU A 200 27.82 3.56 -13.57
N SER A 201 28.05 4.34 -12.51
CA SER A 201 29.02 5.45 -12.47
C SER A 201 30.32 5.15 -11.70
N ALA A 202 30.36 4.08 -10.92
CA ALA A 202 31.42 3.80 -9.94
C ALA A 202 32.80 3.41 -10.54
N GLY A 203 32.95 3.39 -11.87
CA GLY A 203 34.21 3.05 -12.55
C GLY A 203 34.63 1.57 -12.44
N ILE A 204 33.85 0.77 -11.73
CA ILE A 204 34.00 -0.69 -11.60
C ILE A 204 33.77 -1.41 -12.94
N VAL A 205 33.97 -2.73 -12.96
CA VAL A 205 33.78 -3.54 -14.17
C VAL A 205 32.33 -3.50 -14.63
N ALA A 206 32.08 -2.77 -15.71
CA ALA A 206 30.74 -2.58 -16.28
C ALA A 206 30.07 -3.90 -16.67
N PRO A 207 28.72 -4.00 -16.56
CA PRO A 207 27.96 -5.16 -17.03
C PRO A 207 28.00 -5.28 -18.56
N THR A 208 27.46 -6.36 -19.11
CA THR A 208 27.38 -6.51 -20.57
C THR A 208 26.63 -5.34 -21.23
N PRO A 209 26.97 -4.95 -22.47
CA PRO A 209 26.33 -3.79 -23.12
C PRO A 209 24.80 -3.91 -23.24
N ALA A 210 24.26 -5.12 -23.34
CA ALA A 210 22.82 -5.37 -23.33
C ALA A 210 22.21 -5.06 -21.96
N PHE A 211 22.76 -5.67 -20.89
CA PHE A 211 22.25 -5.46 -19.53
C PHE A 211 22.47 -4.02 -19.02
N LYS A 212 23.49 -3.32 -19.52
CA LYS A 212 23.66 -1.89 -19.29
C LYS A 212 22.48 -1.06 -19.79
N VAL A 213 21.96 -1.34 -20.99
CA VAL A 213 20.79 -0.62 -21.55
C VAL A 213 19.53 -0.89 -20.75
N GLU A 214 19.39 -2.11 -20.22
CA GLU A 214 18.29 -2.52 -19.33
C GLU A 214 18.33 -1.77 -18.00
N LEU A 215 19.51 -1.69 -17.36
CA LEU A 215 19.75 -0.87 -16.17
C LEU A 215 19.49 0.62 -16.44
N GLU A 216 19.91 1.16 -17.59
CA GLU A 216 19.64 2.55 -17.96
C GLU A 216 18.14 2.82 -18.21
N HIS A 217 17.38 1.84 -18.72
CA HIS A 217 15.93 1.92 -18.83
C HIS A 217 15.26 1.96 -17.45
N SER A 218 15.58 0.99 -16.58
CA SER A 218 15.07 0.94 -15.20
C SER A 218 15.47 2.17 -14.39
N MET A 219 16.69 2.69 -14.53
CA MET A 219 17.14 3.92 -13.89
C MET A 219 16.25 5.13 -14.27
N ASN A 220 15.89 5.26 -15.56
CA ASN A 220 14.98 6.32 -16.00
C ASN A 220 13.55 6.10 -15.48
N PHE A 221 13.09 4.85 -15.38
CA PHE A 221 11.79 4.50 -14.80
C PHE A 221 11.71 4.83 -13.29
N PHE A 222 12.71 4.45 -12.50
CA PHE A 222 12.78 4.79 -11.06
C PHE A 222 12.82 6.31 -10.84
N LYS A 223 13.58 7.04 -11.66
CA LYS A 223 13.64 8.50 -11.65
C LYS A 223 12.31 9.17 -12.00
N ARG A 224 11.60 8.62 -12.99
CA ARG A 224 10.24 9.03 -13.39
C ARG A 224 9.27 8.89 -12.20
N ASN A 225 9.28 7.73 -11.53
CA ASN A 225 8.43 7.46 -10.37
C ASN A 225 8.76 8.37 -9.17
N TYR A 226 10.05 8.66 -8.93
CA TYR A 226 10.47 9.62 -7.91
C TYR A 226 9.90 11.02 -8.15
N TYR A 227 10.01 11.56 -9.38
CA TYR A 227 9.41 12.86 -9.70
C TYR A 227 7.87 12.80 -9.65
N TRP A 228 7.26 11.68 -10.03
CA TRP A 228 5.82 11.46 -9.92
C TRP A 228 5.34 11.56 -8.47
N SER A 229 5.94 10.81 -7.54
CA SER A 229 5.63 10.89 -6.11
C SER A 229 5.95 12.26 -5.51
N SER A 230 7.00 12.93 -5.99
CA SER A 230 7.35 14.29 -5.56
C SER A 230 6.30 15.33 -6.00
N ILE A 231 5.67 15.15 -7.17
CA ILE A 231 4.57 16.00 -7.66
C ILE A 231 3.32 15.81 -6.81
N ASP A 232 2.97 14.57 -6.48
CA ASP A 232 1.85 14.28 -5.57
C ASP A 232 2.06 14.95 -4.21
N LYS A 233 3.24 14.73 -3.59
CA LYS A 233 3.60 15.38 -2.32
C LYS A 233 3.56 16.91 -2.38
N ALA A 234 4.12 17.52 -3.43
CA ALA A 234 4.10 18.98 -3.62
C ALA A 234 2.69 19.53 -3.90
N THR A 235 1.81 18.71 -4.49
CA THR A 235 0.40 19.04 -4.71
C THR A 235 -0.36 19.02 -3.37
N MET A 236 -0.14 18.01 -2.53
CA MET A 236 -0.77 17.88 -1.21
C MET A 236 -0.29 18.96 -0.22
N THR A 237 0.98 19.39 -0.28
CA THR A 237 1.50 20.47 0.57
C THR A 237 1.22 21.89 0.04
N GLY A 238 0.73 22.01 -1.20
CA GLY A 238 0.54 23.31 -1.87
C GLY A 238 1.84 23.99 -2.30
N ASP A 239 2.98 23.30 -2.31
CA ASP A 239 4.25 23.86 -2.79
C ASP A 239 4.27 23.93 -4.32
N HIS A 240 3.70 25.02 -4.85
CA HIS A 240 3.62 25.28 -6.28
C HIS A 240 4.99 25.52 -6.94
N ALA A 241 6.04 25.85 -6.18
CA ALA A 241 7.38 26.05 -6.74
C ALA A 241 8.06 24.69 -7.00
N SER A 242 8.06 23.81 -5.99
CA SER A 242 8.55 22.43 -6.16
C SER A 242 7.70 21.67 -7.18
N LEU A 243 6.38 21.85 -7.18
CA LEU A 243 5.46 21.24 -8.14
C LEU A 243 5.86 21.55 -9.60
N VAL A 244 6.08 22.82 -9.94
CA VAL A 244 6.54 23.20 -11.29
C VAL A 244 7.92 22.62 -11.61
N MET A 245 8.86 22.66 -10.66
CA MET A 245 10.21 22.10 -10.83
C MET A 245 10.17 20.58 -11.13
N TYR A 246 9.37 19.81 -10.38
CA TYR A 246 9.27 18.36 -10.60
C TYR A 246 8.54 18.03 -11.90
N ILE A 247 7.50 18.78 -12.28
CA ILE A 247 6.83 18.61 -13.57
C ILE A 247 7.80 18.87 -14.74
N ASP A 248 8.58 19.96 -14.70
CA ASP A 248 9.55 20.28 -15.76
C ASP A 248 10.66 19.23 -15.89
N ARG A 249 11.02 18.55 -14.79
CA ARG A 249 11.97 17.44 -14.79
C ARG A 249 11.37 16.11 -15.25
N LEU A 250 10.06 15.92 -15.07
CA LEU A 250 9.32 14.71 -15.45
C LEU A 250 8.87 14.74 -16.92
N MET A 251 8.50 15.90 -17.46
CA MET A 251 7.94 16.07 -18.81
C MET A 251 8.74 15.37 -19.94
N PRO A 252 10.09 15.35 -19.94
CA PRO A 252 10.86 14.64 -20.97
C PRO A 252 10.83 13.11 -20.85
N MET A 253 10.52 12.58 -19.66
CA MET A 253 10.52 11.13 -19.35
C MET A 253 9.16 10.47 -19.61
N VAL A 254 8.15 11.26 -19.91
CA VAL A 254 6.81 10.80 -20.24
C VAL A 254 6.70 10.56 -21.75
N SER A 255 6.12 9.43 -22.14
CA SER A 255 5.75 9.11 -23.53
C SER A 255 4.25 9.30 -23.78
N ALA A 256 3.40 8.91 -22.83
CA ALA A 256 1.95 8.92 -22.96
C ALA A 256 1.35 10.33 -23.09
N GLY A 257 0.52 10.55 -24.12
CA GLY A 257 -0.07 11.86 -24.41
C GLY A 257 -1.00 12.39 -23.32
N HIS A 258 -1.76 11.51 -22.65
CA HIS A 258 -2.64 11.90 -21.54
C HIS A 258 -1.83 12.36 -20.31
N GLU A 259 -0.76 11.62 -19.93
CA GLU A 259 0.14 12.04 -18.86
C GLU A 259 0.75 13.42 -19.13
N LYS A 260 1.18 13.70 -20.37
CA LYS A 260 1.67 15.05 -20.75
C LYS A 260 0.60 16.12 -20.59
N SER A 261 -0.62 15.86 -21.02
CA SER A 261 -1.73 16.81 -20.86
C SER A 261 -1.97 17.13 -19.37
N ASN A 262 -2.06 16.10 -18.54
CA ASN A 262 -2.28 16.24 -17.09
C ASN A 262 -1.15 17.06 -16.44
N LEU A 263 0.11 16.77 -16.79
CA LEU A 263 1.28 17.51 -16.28
C LEU A 263 1.30 18.96 -16.76
N ILE A 264 0.99 19.24 -18.04
CA ILE A 264 0.89 20.61 -18.57
C ILE A 264 -0.19 21.40 -17.81
N MET A 265 -1.34 20.78 -17.55
CA MET A 265 -2.49 21.41 -16.88
C MET A 265 -2.23 21.63 -15.38
N LEU A 266 -1.63 20.65 -14.69
CA LEU A 266 -1.20 20.79 -13.29
C LEU A 266 -0.13 21.88 -13.13
N ARG A 267 0.85 21.93 -14.03
CA ARG A 267 1.86 23.01 -14.10
C ARG A 267 1.23 24.37 -14.33
N ALA A 268 0.27 24.45 -15.25
CA ALA A 268 -0.41 25.69 -15.57
C ALA A 268 -1.18 26.24 -14.35
N LYS A 269 -1.90 25.36 -13.62
CA LYS A 269 -2.60 25.71 -12.37
C LYS A 269 -1.63 26.08 -11.24
N ALA A 270 -0.49 25.39 -11.12
CA ALA A 270 0.57 25.72 -10.17
C ALA A 270 1.18 27.12 -10.45
N VAL A 271 1.51 27.43 -11.71
CA VAL A 271 2.01 28.76 -12.12
C VAL A 271 0.96 29.85 -11.89
N LYS A 272 -0.34 29.57 -12.13
CA LYS A 272 -1.46 30.48 -11.80
C LYS A 272 -1.44 30.82 -10.30
N LYS A 273 -1.52 29.80 -9.44
CA LYS A 273 -1.56 29.96 -7.98
C LYS A 273 -0.28 30.62 -7.43
N ALA A 274 0.90 30.27 -7.94
CA ALA A 274 2.19 30.84 -7.51
C ALA A 274 2.41 32.31 -7.91
N LYS A 275 1.74 32.81 -8.96
CA LYS A 275 1.93 34.20 -9.46
C LYS A 275 0.70 35.10 -9.32
N GLY A 276 -0.44 34.58 -8.88
CA GLY A 276 -1.70 35.33 -8.80
C GLY A 276 -2.26 35.80 -10.14
N LEU A 277 -1.88 35.16 -11.27
CA LEU A 277 -2.28 35.61 -12.61
C LEU A 277 -3.71 35.16 -12.99
N PRO A 278 -4.47 35.98 -13.76
CA PRO A 278 -5.76 35.58 -14.32
C PRO A 278 -5.63 34.59 -15.49
N TRP A 279 -6.71 33.83 -15.75
CA TRP A 279 -6.74 32.72 -16.71
C TRP A 279 -6.58 33.14 -18.18
N SER A 280 -6.90 34.39 -18.53
CA SER A 280 -6.84 34.92 -19.90
C SER A 280 -5.45 34.82 -20.53
N CYS A 281 -4.38 35.03 -19.76
CA CYS A 281 -3.00 34.83 -20.22
C CYS A 281 -2.65 33.37 -20.50
N LEU A 282 -3.32 32.42 -19.83
CA LEU A 282 -3.05 31.00 -19.91
C LEU A 282 -3.67 30.38 -21.16
N LEU A 283 -4.89 30.79 -21.51
CA LEU A 283 -5.54 30.43 -22.78
C LEU A 283 -4.72 30.85 -24.00
N ILE A 284 -4.02 31.99 -23.96
CA ILE A 284 -3.11 32.43 -25.03
C ILE A 284 -1.94 31.45 -25.21
N VAL A 285 -1.32 31.00 -24.11
CA VAL A 285 -0.22 30.01 -24.16
C VAL A 285 -0.74 28.67 -24.68
N LEU A 286 -1.90 28.22 -24.20
CA LEU A 286 -2.48 26.94 -24.58
C LEU A 286 -2.90 26.93 -26.07
N ALA A 287 -3.48 28.03 -26.56
CA ALA A 287 -3.75 28.25 -27.98
C ALA A 287 -2.46 28.22 -28.82
N LEU A 288 -1.41 28.94 -28.43
CA LEU A 288 -0.12 28.91 -29.14
C LEU A 288 0.46 27.50 -29.22
N THR A 289 0.37 26.70 -28.16
CA THR A 289 0.87 25.30 -28.17
C THR A 289 0.01 24.31 -28.96
N THR A 290 -1.27 24.60 -29.21
CA THR A 290 -2.22 23.67 -29.87
C THR A 290 -2.51 24.04 -31.32
N VAL A 291 -2.58 25.34 -31.66
CA VAL A 291 -2.83 25.82 -33.02
C VAL A 291 -1.67 25.46 -33.96
N ILE A 292 -0.42 25.53 -33.50
CA ILE A 292 0.76 25.19 -34.33
C ILE A 292 0.74 23.73 -34.81
N PRO A 293 0.62 22.69 -33.95
CA PRO A 293 0.50 21.31 -34.43
C PRO A 293 -0.81 21.04 -35.17
N ALA A 294 -1.93 21.67 -34.78
CA ALA A 294 -3.21 21.49 -35.48
C ALA A 294 -3.16 22.02 -36.92
N ALA A 295 -2.56 23.19 -37.16
CA ALA A 295 -2.40 23.76 -38.50
C ALA A 295 -1.53 22.86 -39.40
N ASN A 296 -0.43 22.32 -38.86
CA ASN A 296 0.42 21.37 -39.58
C ASN A 296 -0.33 20.07 -39.95
N TYR A 297 -1.18 19.56 -39.05
CA TYR A 297 -2.00 18.38 -39.33
C TYR A 297 -3.11 18.65 -40.36
N PHE A 298 -3.75 19.83 -40.29
CA PHE A 298 -4.79 20.24 -41.25
C PHE A 298 -4.24 20.36 -42.67
N LEU A 299 -3.05 20.96 -42.84
CA LEU A 299 -2.37 21.08 -44.13
C LEU A 299 -2.05 19.71 -44.76
N GLY A 300 -1.67 18.71 -43.95
CA GLY A 300 -1.48 17.34 -44.43
C GLY A 300 -2.77 16.67 -44.90
N SER A 301 -3.89 16.91 -44.19
CA SER A 301 -5.18 16.25 -44.46
C SER A 301 -5.83 16.61 -45.80
N TYR A 302 -5.44 17.72 -46.42
CA TYR A 302 -6.01 18.19 -47.70
C TYR A 302 -5.59 17.36 -48.93
N PHE A 303 -4.53 16.55 -48.83
CA PHE A 303 -4.00 15.78 -49.97
C PHE A 303 -4.60 14.38 -50.15
N THR A 304 -5.44 13.88 -49.22
CA THR A 304 -5.90 12.47 -49.22
C THR A 304 -7.42 12.32 -49.08
N ARG A 305 -8.18 12.82 -50.07
CA ARG A 305 -9.60 12.44 -50.26
C ARG A 305 -10.00 12.33 -51.73
N PHE A 306 -10.12 11.09 -52.22
CA PHE A 306 -11.15 10.67 -53.19
C PHE A 306 -11.30 9.15 -53.16
N SER A 307 -12.46 8.63 -52.70
CA SER A 307 -13.20 7.46 -53.24
C SER A 307 -14.23 6.90 -52.24
N SER A 308 -15.49 6.82 -52.68
CA SER A 308 -16.61 6.00 -52.17
C SER A 308 -17.63 5.92 -53.32
N PRO A 309 -18.27 4.76 -53.58
CA PRO A 309 -19.60 4.39 -53.03
C PRO A 309 -19.65 2.96 -52.42
N THR A 310 -20.44 2.62 -51.37
CA THR A 310 -21.85 2.10 -51.31
C THR A 310 -22.18 0.83 -52.13
N ASP A 311 -23.07 -0.11 -51.74
CA ASP A 311 -24.05 -0.28 -50.60
C ASP A 311 -23.78 -1.64 -49.82
N THR A 312 -24.66 -2.50 -49.23
CA THR A 312 -26.14 -2.68 -49.14
C THR A 312 -26.63 -3.59 -47.96
N GLU A 313 -27.84 -3.31 -47.44
CA GLU A 313 -28.89 -4.08 -46.71
C GLU A 313 -28.73 -5.46 -45.97
N SER A 314 -29.31 -5.51 -44.75
CA SER A 314 -30.13 -6.62 -44.13
C SER A 314 -29.43 -7.90 -43.58
N THR A 315 -29.98 -8.76 -42.69
CA THR A 315 -31.32 -8.88 -42.04
C THR A 315 -31.24 -9.45 -40.58
N SER A 316 -32.31 -9.24 -39.79
CA SER A 316 -32.71 -9.80 -38.47
C SER A 316 -32.29 -11.23 -38.05
N THR A 317 -32.02 -11.47 -36.76
CA THR A 317 -32.87 -12.34 -35.88
C THR A 317 -32.45 -12.33 -34.39
N THR A 318 -33.42 -12.64 -33.50
CA THR A 318 -33.24 -12.79 -32.04
C THR A 318 -33.89 -14.12 -31.58
N PRO A 319 -33.35 -14.78 -30.53
CA PRO A 319 -34.26 -15.40 -29.58
C PRO A 319 -33.88 -15.13 -28.10
N THR A 320 -34.89 -14.79 -27.30
CA THR A 320 -34.81 -14.64 -25.84
C THR A 320 -34.63 -15.99 -25.15
N ARG A 321 -33.87 -16.03 -24.04
CA ARG A 321 -33.87 -17.19 -23.11
C ARG A 321 -34.34 -16.73 -21.72
N LEU A 322 -35.28 -17.47 -21.14
CA LEU A 322 -35.79 -17.22 -19.79
C LEU A 322 -34.70 -17.44 -18.73
N LEU A 323 -34.78 -16.66 -17.65
CA LEU A 323 -34.15 -16.96 -16.36
C LEU A 323 -35.20 -17.55 -15.41
N GLU A 324 -34.80 -18.57 -14.66
CA GLU A 324 -35.65 -19.29 -13.70
C GLU A 324 -35.20 -18.94 -12.27
N PRO A 325 -36.11 -18.54 -11.35
CA PRO A 325 -35.74 -18.08 -10.03
C PRO A 325 -35.49 -19.25 -9.06
N LYS A 326 -34.22 -19.53 -8.73
CA LYS A 326 -33.88 -20.52 -7.71
C LYS A 326 -34.12 -19.96 -6.31
N GLN A 327 -34.80 -20.74 -5.47
CA GLN A 327 -35.33 -20.32 -4.17
C GLN A 327 -34.23 -20.02 -3.13
N THR A 328 -34.44 -18.96 -2.35
CA THR A 328 -33.62 -18.61 -1.18
C THR A 328 -34.02 -19.47 0.02
N SER A 329 -33.13 -20.36 0.47
CA SER A 329 -33.26 -21.01 1.79
C SER A 329 -32.62 -20.13 2.86
N SER A 330 -33.36 -19.83 3.93
CA SER A 330 -32.83 -19.08 5.07
C SER A 330 -32.12 -20.02 6.04
N TYR A 331 -30.79 -20.04 6.00
CA TYR A 331 -29.98 -20.74 7.00
C TYR A 331 -29.61 -19.77 8.12
N VAL A 332 -29.94 -20.13 9.37
CA VAL A 332 -29.50 -19.41 10.57
C VAL A 332 -28.13 -19.96 10.98
N PRO A 333 -27.09 -19.12 11.09
CA PRO A 333 -25.80 -19.58 11.59
C PRO A 333 -25.90 -20.07 13.04
N ALA A 334 -25.32 -21.23 13.33
CA ALA A 334 -24.99 -21.62 14.70
C ALA A 334 -23.88 -20.70 15.26
N PRO A 335 -23.79 -20.50 16.58
CA PRO A 335 -22.73 -19.65 17.15
C PRO A 335 -21.34 -20.22 16.91
N ASP A 336 -20.39 -19.36 16.53
CA ASP A 336 -19.01 -19.74 16.25
C ASP A 336 -18.35 -20.47 17.43
N ALA A 337 -17.82 -21.67 17.17
CA ALA A 337 -16.84 -22.28 18.07
C ALA A 337 -15.55 -21.46 18.03
N ALA A 338 -14.96 -21.21 19.21
CA ALA A 338 -13.77 -20.36 19.33
C ALA A 338 -12.59 -20.93 18.50
N SER A 339 -12.18 -20.19 17.48
CA SER A 339 -11.10 -20.60 16.58
C SER A 339 -9.76 -20.70 17.32
N THR A 340 -9.18 -21.90 17.35
CA THR A 340 -7.92 -22.20 18.04
C THR A 340 -6.73 -21.44 17.45
N SER A 341 -6.80 -21.08 16.17
CA SER A 341 -5.75 -20.34 15.45
C SER A 341 -5.75 -18.81 15.65
N LEU A 342 -6.62 -18.25 16.51
CA LEU A 342 -6.82 -16.79 16.74
C LEU A 342 -5.59 -15.97 17.20
N ARG A 343 -4.39 -16.54 17.30
CA ARG A 343 -3.15 -15.86 17.71
C ARG A 343 -1.91 -16.35 16.94
N VAL A 344 -1.98 -16.29 15.61
CA VAL A 344 -0.76 -16.24 14.79
C VAL A 344 0.03 -14.98 15.18
N LEU A 345 1.29 -15.16 15.59
CA LEU A 345 2.29 -14.10 15.55
C LEU A 345 2.83 -14.07 14.13
N ASN A 346 2.74 -12.93 13.44
CA ASN A 346 3.35 -12.73 12.12
C ASN A 346 4.65 -11.94 12.31
N ARG A 347 5.80 -12.60 12.14
CA ARG A 347 7.12 -11.96 12.22
C ARG A 347 7.54 -11.25 10.93
N ALA A 348 6.86 -11.52 9.80
CA ALA A 348 7.15 -10.92 8.49
C ALA A 348 6.68 -9.46 8.34
N GLY A 349 5.82 -8.97 9.24
CA GLY A 349 5.29 -7.60 9.20
C GLY A 349 4.30 -7.32 8.06
N LEU A 350 3.94 -8.35 7.29
CA LEU A 350 2.93 -8.26 6.24
C LEU A 350 1.52 -8.27 6.84
N ASP A 351 0.60 -7.53 6.20
CA ASP A 351 -0.82 -7.55 6.55
C ASP A 351 -1.42 -8.94 6.26
N GLU A 352 -1.67 -9.69 7.34
CA GLU A 352 -2.23 -11.04 7.39
C GLU A 352 -3.48 -10.98 8.29
N SER A 353 -4.65 -11.29 7.75
CA SER A 353 -5.91 -11.11 8.47
C SER A 353 -6.28 -12.33 9.33
N ILE A 354 -7.15 -12.11 10.31
CA ILE A 354 -7.87 -13.16 11.07
C ILE A 354 -8.41 -14.24 10.10
N PRO A 355 -8.37 -15.55 10.45
CA PRO A 355 -8.85 -16.64 9.60
C PRO A 355 -10.20 -16.34 8.93
N PRO A 356 -10.33 -16.54 7.61
CA PRO A 356 -11.52 -16.11 6.87
C PRO A 356 -12.79 -16.80 7.41
N PRO A 357 -13.89 -16.05 7.61
CA PRO A 357 -15.18 -16.63 7.97
C PRO A 357 -15.74 -17.45 6.83
N GLN A 358 -16.26 -18.64 7.16
CA GLN A 358 -17.05 -19.48 6.25
C GLN A 358 -18.45 -18.86 6.02
N PRO A 359 -19.17 -19.22 4.93
CA PRO A 359 -18.78 -20.18 3.89
C PRO A 359 -18.53 -19.56 2.49
N LEU A 360 -17.62 -20.23 1.77
CA LEU A 360 -17.58 -20.47 0.31
C LEU A 360 -18.32 -19.51 -0.65
N GLY A 361 -17.58 -18.99 -1.65
CA GLY A 361 -18.15 -18.37 -2.86
C GLY A 361 -17.73 -16.92 -3.14
N ARG A 362 -16.95 -16.30 -2.25
CA ARG A 362 -16.29 -15.01 -2.50
C ARG A 362 -14.80 -15.20 -2.81
N LYS A 363 -14.24 -14.30 -3.62
CA LYS A 363 -12.79 -14.13 -3.70
C LYS A 363 -12.27 -13.68 -2.32
N LEU A 364 -11.12 -14.21 -1.91
CA LEU A 364 -10.40 -13.70 -0.75
C LEU A 364 -9.73 -12.35 -1.07
N THR A 365 -9.53 -11.54 -0.03
CA THR A 365 -8.59 -10.42 -0.07
C THR A 365 -7.14 -10.94 0.02
N LEU A 366 -6.16 -10.09 -0.35
CA LEU A 366 -4.74 -10.47 -0.32
C LEU A 366 -4.27 -10.87 1.11
N ALA A 367 -4.76 -10.21 2.14
CA ALA A 367 -4.44 -10.52 3.54
C ALA A 367 -5.02 -11.87 4.02
N GLU A 368 -6.20 -12.25 3.52
CA GLU A 368 -6.81 -13.56 3.78
C GLU A 368 -6.10 -14.68 2.99
N LEU A 369 -5.64 -14.38 1.77
CA LEU A 369 -4.86 -15.31 0.95
C LEU A 369 -3.48 -15.56 1.57
N ARG A 370 -2.82 -14.52 2.08
CA ARG A 370 -1.60 -14.63 2.91
C ARG A 370 -1.81 -15.55 4.09
N TYR A 371 -2.87 -15.35 4.88
CA TYR A 371 -3.17 -16.22 6.03
C TYR A 371 -3.23 -17.69 5.61
N VAL A 372 -3.98 -18.01 4.55
CA VAL A 372 -4.15 -19.40 4.09
C VAL A 372 -2.84 -20.03 3.63
N VAL A 373 -2.04 -19.31 2.84
CA VAL A 373 -0.77 -19.82 2.28
C VAL A 373 0.29 -19.91 3.37
N PHE A 374 0.47 -18.86 4.19
CA PHE A 374 1.45 -18.85 5.28
C PHE A 374 1.10 -19.93 6.31
N GLN A 375 -0.17 -20.08 6.68
CA GLN A 375 -0.60 -21.15 7.58
C GLN A 375 -0.33 -22.55 7.00
N LYS A 376 -0.46 -22.76 5.67
CA LYS A 376 -0.06 -24.02 5.04
C LYS A 376 1.44 -24.29 5.24
N HIS A 377 2.31 -23.31 4.96
CA HIS A 377 3.76 -23.43 5.18
C HIS A 377 4.14 -23.62 6.66
N ARG A 378 3.40 -23.02 7.61
CA ARG A 378 3.56 -23.27 9.05
C ARG A 378 3.30 -24.75 9.38
N LEU A 379 2.24 -25.34 8.84
CA LEU A 379 1.89 -26.75 9.09
C LEU A 379 2.85 -27.73 8.42
N GLU A 380 3.22 -27.48 7.16
CA GLU A 380 4.22 -28.28 6.43
C GLU A 380 5.61 -28.23 7.08
N HIS A 381 5.96 -27.15 7.80
CA HIS A 381 7.17 -27.13 8.62
C HIS A 381 7.06 -28.04 9.84
N LEU A 382 5.93 -28.00 10.55
CA LEU A 382 5.70 -28.77 11.78
C LEU A 382 5.59 -30.28 11.51
N GLU A 383 5.12 -30.71 10.34
CA GLU A 383 5.18 -32.13 9.91
C GLU A 383 6.62 -32.65 9.72
N GLY A 384 7.60 -31.76 9.57
CA GLY A 384 9.02 -32.10 9.41
C GLY A 384 9.83 -32.14 10.70
N ILE A 385 9.18 -32.15 11.88
CA ILE A 385 9.81 -32.09 13.21
C ILE A 385 9.36 -33.28 14.06
N ASP A 386 10.25 -33.82 14.89
CA ASP A 386 9.89 -34.79 15.93
C ASP A 386 9.07 -34.09 17.04
N LEU A 387 7.74 -34.20 16.95
CA LEU A 387 6.77 -33.62 17.89
C LEU A 387 6.31 -34.63 18.95
N SER A 388 6.01 -34.16 20.16
CA SER A 388 5.34 -34.95 21.21
C SER A 388 3.89 -35.30 20.87
N GLU A 389 3.26 -36.24 21.57
CA GLU A 389 1.87 -36.68 21.28
C GLU A 389 0.85 -35.53 21.40
N GLU A 390 1.03 -34.63 22.38
CA GLU A 390 0.19 -33.44 22.57
C GLU A 390 0.38 -32.40 21.44
N GLU A 391 1.63 -32.23 20.98
CA GLU A 391 1.96 -31.38 19.83
C GLU A 391 1.43 -31.96 18.51
N GLN A 392 1.42 -33.29 18.36
CA GLN A 392 0.82 -33.98 17.22
C GLN A 392 -0.70 -33.80 17.20
N GLU A 393 -1.37 -33.84 18.35
CA GLU A 393 -2.81 -33.55 18.41
C GLU A 393 -3.10 -32.07 18.08
N ALA A 394 -2.30 -31.14 18.61
CA ALA A 394 -2.40 -29.72 18.29
C ALA A 394 -2.20 -29.46 16.78
N LEU A 395 -1.21 -30.09 16.14
CA LEU A 395 -0.97 -30.04 14.70
C LEU A 395 -2.14 -30.63 13.91
N HIS A 396 -2.71 -31.76 14.37
CA HIS A 396 -3.87 -32.37 13.72
C HIS A 396 -5.11 -31.47 13.76
N ARG A 397 -5.39 -30.83 14.92
CA ARG A 397 -6.47 -29.85 15.08
C ARG A 397 -6.28 -28.64 14.15
N LEU A 398 -5.05 -28.12 14.04
CA LEU A 398 -4.72 -27.03 13.11
C LEU A 398 -4.92 -27.42 11.64
N TRP A 399 -4.52 -28.64 11.24
CA TRP A 399 -4.76 -29.14 9.87
C TRP A 399 -6.24 -29.28 9.55
N GLN A 400 -7.07 -29.71 10.50
CA GLN A 400 -8.53 -29.74 10.32
C GLN A 400 -9.10 -28.33 10.12
N GLU A 401 -8.70 -27.36 10.95
CA GLU A 401 -9.13 -25.97 10.77
C GLU A 401 -8.65 -25.39 9.43
N TRP A 402 -7.38 -25.61 9.05
CA TRP A 402 -6.85 -25.18 7.75
C TRP A 402 -7.62 -25.80 6.58
N ARG A 403 -7.87 -27.12 6.57
CA ARG A 403 -8.63 -27.75 5.47
C ARG A 403 -10.02 -27.16 5.34
N SER A 404 -10.71 -26.97 6.46
CA SER A 404 -12.06 -26.39 6.50
C SER A 404 -12.16 -24.95 5.96
N ARG A 405 -11.09 -24.15 6.06
CA ARG A 405 -11.06 -22.74 5.62
C ARG A 405 -10.29 -22.51 4.31
N GLY A 406 -9.36 -23.38 3.97
CA GLY A 406 -8.22 -23.10 3.09
C GLY A 406 -8.08 -24.00 1.85
N GLU A 407 -8.60 -25.22 1.87
CA GLU A 407 -8.25 -26.25 0.88
C GLU A 407 -8.88 -26.01 -0.51
N ASN A 408 -10.04 -25.35 -0.57
CA ASN A 408 -10.86 -25.19 -1.79
C ASN A 408 -11.11 -23.71 -2.17
N ILE A 409 -10.08 -22.86 -2.09
CA ILE A 409 -10.21 -21.42 -2.40
C ILE A 409 -10.04 -21.10 -3.89
N GLU A 410 -11.02 -20.37 -4.43
CA GLU A 410 -10.89 -19.66 -5.71
C GLU A 410 -10.15 -18.32 -5.54
N ALA A 411 -8.84 -18.35 -5.77
CA ALA A 411 -7.99 -17.15 -5.90
C ALA A 411 -7.58 -16.93 -7.37
N ALA A 412 -7.17 -15.70 -7.72
CA ALA A 412 -6.53 -15.50 -9.02
C ALA A 412 -5.17 -16.20 -9.05
N SER A 413 -4.81 -16.74 -10.22
CA SER A 413 -3.54 -17.48 -10.41
C SER A 413 -2.29 -16.61 -10.36
N GLU A 414 -2.46 -15.29 -10.36
CA GLU A 414 -1.40 -14.28 -10.18
C GLU A 414 -1.22 -13.94 -8.70
N ASP A 415 -2.30 -13.53 -8.01
CA ASP A 415 -2.32 -13.28 -6.56
C ASP A 415 -1.76 -14.47 -5.76
N LYS A 416 -2.19 -15.70 -6.11
CA LYS A 416 -1.73 -16.92 -5.43
C LYS A 416 -0.21 -17.13 -5.57
N LYS A 417 0.36 -16.92 -6.76
CA LYS A 417 1.81 -17.02 -6.98
C LYS A 417 2.57 -15.91 -6.25
N SER A 418 2.02 -14.70 -6.21
CA SER A 418 2.62 -13.59 -5.47
C SER A 418 2.76 -13.95 -3.99
N VAL A 419 1.71 -14.53 -3.39
CA VAL A 419 1.70 -14.93 -1.98
C VAL A 419 2.52 -16.19 -1.71
N GLU A 420 2.56 -17.17 -2.63
CA GLU A 420 3.46 -18.32 -2.53
C GLU A 420 4.94 -17.88 -2.55
N ASN A 421 5.30 -16.90 -3.38
CA ASN A 421 6.64 -16.31 -3.39
C ASN A 421 6.93 -15.49 -2.10
N GLU A 422 5.97 -14.74 -1.57
CA GLU A 422 6.10 -14.09 -0.25
C GLU A 422 6.39 -15.12 0.85
N ALA A 423 5.72 -16.28 0.82
CA ALA A 423 5.92 -17.34 1.81
C ALA A 423 7.32 -17.99 1.71
N GLU A 424 7.90 -18.08 0.51
CA GLU A 424 9.29 -18.52 0.33
C GLU A 424 10.28 -17.47 0.84
N ILE A 425 10.09 -16.19 0.51
CA ILE A 425 10.93 -15.06 0.96
C ILE A 425 10.98 -14.99 2.50
N TYR A 426 9.83 -15.13 3.16
CA TYR A 426 9.71 -15.05 4.62
C TYR A 426 9.75 -16.43 5.31
N SER A 427 10.15 -17.48 4.62
CA SER A 427 10.09 -18.87 5.10
C SER A 427 10.73 -19.08 6.48
N GLU A 428 11.93 -18.56 6.75
CA GLU A 428 12.56 -18.67 8.08
C GLU A 428 11.79 -17.95 9.20
N LEU A 429 11.08 -16.86 8.89
CA LEU A 429 10.21 -16.18 9.86
C LEU A 429 8.93 -16.98 10.10
N ILE A 430 8.33 -17.50 9.03
CA ILE A 430 7.12 -18.34 9.07
C ILE A 430 7.37 -19.66 9.82
N LYS A 431 8.57 -20.24 9.70
CA LYS A 431 9.02 -21.36 10.56
C LYS A 431 9.01 -20.96 12.04
N GLY A 432 9.54 -19.79 12.35
CA GLY A 432 9.48 -19.20 13.70
C GLY A 432 8.05 -19.05 14.22
N ASP A 433 7.17 -18.43 13.43
CA ASP A 433 5.73 -18.27 13.72
C ASP A 433 5.07 -19.63 14.06
N ALA A 434 5.38 -20.68 13.29
CA ALA A 434 4.82 -22.02 13.48
C ALA A 434 5.17 -22.62 14.86
N THR A 435 6.44 -22.51 15.28
CA THR A 435 6.86 -23.02 16.59
C THR A 435 6.26 -22.23 17.76
N ASP A 436 5.92 -20.96 17.58
CA ASP A 436 5.24 -20.17 18.61
C ASP A 436 3.73 -20.48 18.64
N GLN A 437 3.10 -20.65 17.48
CA GLN A 437 1.70 -21.08 17.36
C GLN A 437 1.47 -22.42 18.06
N LEU A 438 2.36 -23.40 17.85
CA LEU A 438 2.28 -24.72 18.48
C LEU A 438 2.36 -24.62 20.02
N LYS A 439 3.37 -23.92 20.55
CA LYS A 439 3.55 -23.71 22.01
C LYS A 439 2.35 -23.01 22.66
N LEU A 440 1.72 -22.06 21.96
CA LEU A 440 0.51 -21.38 22.44
C LEU A 440 -0.70 -22.33 22.51
N ILE A 441 -0.78 -23.32 21.63
CA ILE A 441 -1.89 -24.27 21.59
C ILE A 441 -1.68 -25.39 22.62
N VAL A 442 -0.49 -26.00 22.73
CA VAL A 442 -0.20 -26.99 23.78
C VAL A 442 -0.48 -26.41 25.16
N LYS A 443 -0.01 -25.19 25.43
CA LYS A 443 -0.31 -24.45 26.67
C LYS A 443 -1.81 -24.13 26.91
N SER A 444 -2.65 -24.23 25.88
CA SER A 444 -4.11 -24.15 26.01
C SER A 444 -4.78 -25.51 26.23
N LEU A 445 -4.10 -26.62 25.91
CA LEU A 445 -4.53 -28.00 26.19
C LEU A 445 -4.13 -28.42 27.62
N GLU A 446 -2.98 -27.95 28.12
CA GLU A 446 -2.53 -28.11 29.52
C GLU A 446 -3.54 -27.57 30.58
N ALA A 447 -4.51 -26.76 30.17
CA ALA A 447 -5.31 -25.92 31.07
C ALA A 447 -6.53 -26.61 31.74
N ASP A 448 -6.83 -27.87 31.40
CA ASP A 448 -8.07 -28.55 31.82
C ASP A 448 -8.08 -29.10 33.26
N ASP A 449 -6.96 -29.05 34.01
CA ASP A 449 -6.91 -29.61 35.37
C ASP A 449 -7.60 -28.76 36.47
N TRP A 450 -8.37 -27.75 36.07
CA TRP A 450 -9.13 -26.84 36.95
C TRP A 450 -10.28 -27.53 37.72
N THR A 451 -10.50 -28.83 37.49
CA THR A 451 -11.52 -29.65 38.16
C THR A 451 -11.04 -30.31 39.45
N LYS A 452 -9.73 -30.42 39.71
CA LYS A 452 -9.20 -31.09 40.92
C LYS A 452 -9.13 -30.19 42.17
N GLU A 453 -8.73 -28.91 42.04
CA GLU A 453 -8.52 -28.04 43.22
C GLU A 453 -9.80 -27.73 44.02
N ASN A 454 -10.98 -27.86 43.41
CA ASN A 454 -12.26 -27.46 44.02
C ASN A 454 -12.87 -28.48 45.00
N HIS A 455 -12.27 -29.67 45.21
CA HIS A 455 -12.87 -30.72 46.04
C HIS A 455 -12.13 -31.09 47.34
N GLU A 456 -10.88 -30.68 47.56
CA GLU A 456 -10.14 -31.00 48.80
C GLU A 456 -9.90 -29.80 49.73
N ASN A 457 -9.96 -28.56 49.24
CA ASN A 457 -9.56 -27.36 50.00
C ASN A 457 -10.63 -26.73 50.91
N THR A 458 -11.76 -27.39 51.13
CA THR A 458 -12.90 -26.87 51.94
C THR A 458 -12.61 -26.76 53.44
N ASN A 459 -11.58 -27.45 53.96
CA ASN A 459 -11.38 -27.67 55.40
C ASN A 459 -10.14 -26.97 56.01
N ALA A 460 -9.38 -26.17 55.25
CA ALA A 460 -8.09 -25.63 55.72
C ALA A 460 -7.88 -24.10 55.55
N SER A 461 -8.82 -23.36 54.94
CA SER A 461 -8.63 -21.93 54.67
C SER A 461 -9.19 -21.02 55.77
N ALA A 462 -8.32 -20.53 56.66
CA ALA A 462 -8.71 -19.61 57.74
C ALA A 462 -7.77 -18.42 58.04
N SER A 463 -6.47 -18.45 57.67
CA SER A 463 -5.51 -17.45 58.21
C SER A 463 -4.56 -16.73 57.24
N GLU A 464 -4.31 -17.21 56.01
CA GLU A 464 -3.19 -16.67 55.19
C GLU A 464 -3.60 -16.02 53.85
N ASN A 465 -4.85 -16.20 53.39
CA ASN A 465 -5.25 -15.82 52.02
C ASN A 465 -5.64 -14.34 51.79
N ASN A 466 -5.54 -13.46 52.79
CA ASN A 466 -6.00 -12.07 52.67
C ASN A 466 -4.98 -11.10 52.06
N GLU A 467 -3.67 -11.26 52.33
CA GLU A 467 -2.67 -10.29 51.85
C GLU A 467 -2.43 -10.40 50.34
N SER A 468 -2.18 -11.61 49.84
CA SER A 468 -1.99 -11.90 48.41
C SER A 468 -3.20 -11.52 47.54
N ARG A 469 -4.42 -11.58 48.09
CA ARG A 469 -5.65 -11.21 47.38
C ARG A 469 -5.83 -9.69 47.30
N ASN A 470 -5.50 -8.97 48.38
CA ASN A 470 -5.51 -7.51 48.38
C ASN A 470 -4.45 -6.91 47.44
N GLN A 471 -3.24 -7.48 47.41
CA GLN A 471 -2.19 -7.02 46.48
C GLN A 471 -2.61 -7.17 45.01
N ARG A 472 -3.24 -8.29 44.62
CA ARG A 472 -3.75 -8.47 43.24
C ARG A 472 -4.91 -7.52 42.90
N MET A 473 -5.78 -7.17 43.83
CA MET A 473 -6.85 -6.19 43.57
C MET A 473 -6.31 -4.74 43.48
N GLN A 474 -5.30 -4.38 44.26
CA GLN A 474 -4.66 -3.06 44.17
C GLN A 474 -3.95 -2.83 42.82
N GLN A 475 -3.39 -3.88 42.20
CA GLN A 475 -2.69 -3.76 40.89
C GLN A 475 -3.61 -3.41 39.71
N VAL A 476 -4.93 -3.62 39.81
CA VAL A 476 -5.88 -3.28 38.72
C VAL A 476 -6.42 -1.85 38.88
N ALA A 477 -6.45 -1.30 40.10
CA ALA A 477 -7.10 -0.04 40.44
C ALA A 477 -6.44 1.24 39.88
N GLY A 478 -5.32 1.12 39.16
CA GLY A 478 -4.56 2.26 38.61
C GLY A 478 -4.36 2.26 37.09
N LEU A 479 -4.86 1.27 36.35
CA LEU A 479 -4.67 1.20 34.89
C LEU A 479 -5.74 2.03 34.15
N LEU A 480 -5.30 2.97 33.32
CA LEU A 480 -6.17 3.78 32.46
C LEU A 480 -6.96 2.90 31.48
N ASN A 481 -8.24 3.18 31.30
CA ASN A 481 -9.14 2.37 30.49
C ASN A 481 -9.31 2.95 29.08
N LEU A 482 -8.73 2.30 28.06
CA LEU A 482 -8.87 2.74 26.66
C LEU A 482 -10.27 2.54 26.04
N ASN A 483 -11.28 2.20 26.85
CA ASN A 483 -12.70 2.28 26.48
C ASN A 483 -13.40 3.53 27.05
N ASP A 484 -12.73 4.30 27.92
CA ASP A 484 -13.22 5.58 28.43
C ASP A 484 -12.60 6.74 27.62
N PRO A 485 -13.40 7.59 26.95
CA PRO A 485 -12.91 8.78 26.23
C PRO A 485 -12.02 9.71 27.06
N ALA A 486 -12.24 9.82 28.37
CA ALA A 486 -11.42 10.65 29.25
C ALA A 486 -10.00 10.09 29.44
N ASP A 487 -9.85 8.77 29.44
CA ASP A 487 -8.55 8.09 29.56
C ASP A 487 -7.84 7.98 28.21
N ILE A 488 -8.58 7.69 27.12
CA ILE A 488 -8.09 7.81 25.74
C ILE A 488 -7.43 9.17 25.54
N LYS A 489 -8.10 10.26 25.94
CA LYS A 489 -7.57 11.62 25.81
C LYS A 489 -6.27 11.86 26.60
N LYS A 490 -6.15 11.33 27.83
CA LYS A 490 -4.90 11.41 28.62
C LYS A 490 -3.74 10.72 27.89
N VAL A 491 -3.98 9.52 27.37
CA VAL A 491 -2.96 8.73 26.65
C VAL A 491 -2.56 9.39 25.34
N LEU A 492 -3.52 9.90 24.55
CA LEU A 492 -3.24 10.61 23.30
C LEU A 492 -2.43 11.90 23.51
N LEU A 493 -2.81 12.74 24.48
CA LEU A 493 -2.06 13.96 24.81
C LEU A 493 -0.62 13.67 25.26
N GLN A 494 -0.39 12.55 25.96
CA GLN A 494 0.95 12.17 26.40
C GLN A 494 1.78 11.53 25.26
N LEU A 495 1.15 10.81 24.31
CA LEU A 495 1.80 10.35 23.07
C LEU A 495 2.13 11.52 22.12
N GLU A 496 1.29 12.56 22.08
CA GLU A 496 1.54 13.81 21.35
C GLU A 496 2.71 14.58 21.97
N LYS A 497 2.67 14.81 23.29
CA LYS A 497 3.75 15.46 24.06
C LYS A 497 5.10 14.74 23.95
N THR A 498 5.10 13.43 23.71
CA THR A 498 6.32 12.64 23.49
C THR A 498 6.71 12.46 22.02
N GLY A 499 5.95 13.02 21.07
CA GLY A 499 6.28 13.07 19.64
C GLY A 499 5.87 11.84 18.81
N TYR A 500 5.07 10.93 19.37
CA TYR A 500 4.65 9.69 18.69
C TYR A 500 3.27 9.79 18.03
N TYR A 501 2.44 10.76 18.44
CA TYR A 501 1.08 10.96 17.92
C TYR A 501 0.87 12.38 17.38
N ASN A 502 0.46 12.48 16.11
CA ASN A 502 0.24 13.75 15.40
C ASN A 502 -1.22 13.87 14.89
N GLY A 503 -2.19 13.30 15.61
CA GLY A 503 -3.60 13.28 15.24
C GLY A 503 -4.49 14.07 16.21
N PRO A 504 -5.83 14.05 16.02
CA PRO A 504 -6.77 14.73 16.92
C PRO A 504 -6.79 14.08 18.32
N THR A 505 -6.55 14.85 19.37
CA THR A 505 -6.55 14.36 20.77
C THR A 505 -7.91 14.49 21.47
N ASP A 506 -8.95 14.85 20.73
CA ASP A 506 -10.37 14.93 21.13
C ASP A 506 -11.20 13.69 20.70
N LEU A 507 -10.53 12.62 20.26
CA LEU A 507 -11.17 11.38 19.83
C LEU A 507 -11.98 10.68 20.95
N ILE A 508 -13.16 10.20 20.57
CA ILE A 508 -14.07 9.42 21.44
C ILE A 508 -13.66 7.94 21.49
N SER A 509 -12.84 7.44 20.56
CA SER A 509 -12.53 6.00 20.43
C SER A 509 -11.08 5.69 20.01
N TRP A 510 -10.59 4.52 20.42
CA TRP A 510 -9.20 4.07 20.21
C TRP A 510 -8.95 3.52 18.78
N ASN A 511 -8.72 4.44 17.85
CA ASN A 511 -8.58 4.15 16.41
C ASN A 511 -7.20 3.60 16.00
N SER A 512 -7.03 3.28 14.71
CA SER A 512 -5.80 2.72 14.14
C SER A 512 -4.59 3.66 14.24
N VAL A 513 -4.78 4.97 14.16
CA VAL A 513 -3.70 5.97 14.27
C VAL A 513 -3.17 6.00 15.71
N ALA A 514 -4.07 5.95 16.70
CA ALA A 514 -3.71 5.85 18.12
C ALA A 514 -2.89 4.59 18.42
N ARG A 515 -3.32 3.44 17.88
CA ARG A 515 -2.60 2.15 17.99
C ARG A 515 -1.21 2.19 17.34
N SER A 516 -1.10 2.77 16.15
CA SER A 516 0.20 2.91 15.46
C SER A 516 1.17 3.80 16.24
N ALA A 517 0.69 4.89 16.84
CA ALA A 517 1.50 5.73 17.72
C ALA A 517 1.93 5.00 18.99
N LEU A 518 1.04 4.22 19.61
CA LEU A 518 1.36 3.40 20.78
C LEU A 518 2.43 2.35 20.46
N ALA A 519 2.31 1.65 19.33
CA ALA A 519 3.30 0.66 18.91
C ALA A 519 4.69 1.28 18.66
N ARG A 520 4.76 2.47 18.04
CA ARG A 520 6.01 3.23 17.87
C ARG A 520 6.62 3.67 19.20
N PHE A 521 5.78 4.14 20.13
CA PHE A 521 6.21 4.48 21.48
C PHE A 521 6.80 3.26 22.21
N LYS A 522 6.12 2.10 22.15
CA LYS A 522 6.63 0.85 22.73
C LYS A 522 7.96 0.43 22.12
N ALA A 523 8.09 0.47 20.78
CA ALA A 523 9.35 0.18 20.09
C ALA A 523 10.51 1.06 20.59
N ALA A 524 10.30 2.38 20.64
CA ALA A 524 11.29 3.34 21.12
C ALA A 524 11.59 3.26 22.63
N LYS A 525 10.79 2.50 23.40
CA LYS A 525 11.01 2.19 24.81
C LYS A 525 11.47 0.75 25.06
N MET A 526 11.76 -0.03 24.00
CA MET A 526 12.11 -1.46 24.07
C MET A 526 11.05 -2.31 24.81
N LEU A 527 9.78 -1.88 24.75
CA LEU A 527 8.62 -2.65 25.22
C LEU A 527 8.08 -3.54 24.09
N ARG A 528 7.30 -4.57 24.45
CA ARG A 528 6.67 -5.47 23.45
C ARG A 528 5.83 -4.66 22.47
N THR A 529 6.14 -4.75 21.18
CA THR A 529 5.56 -3.94 20.09
C THR A 529 4.17 -4.40 19.66
N ASP A 530 3.21 -4.41 20.58
CA ASP A 530 1.79 -4.65 20.30
C ASP A 530 0.91 -3.41 20.53
N ASP A 531 -0.33 -3.45 20.02
CA ASP A 531 -1.32 -2.37 20.11
C ASP A 531 -2.06 -2.30 21.47
N ARG A 532 -1.70 -3.20 22.39
CA ARG A 532 -2.39 -3.42 23.67
C ARG A 532 -1.98 -2.39 24.71
N TRP A 533 -2.90 -2.00 25.58
CA TRP A 533 -2.57 -1.23 26.78
C TRP A 533 -2.22 -2.16 27.94
N ASP A 534 -1.12 -1.88 28.62
CA ASP A 534 -0.61 -2.65 29.75
C ASP A 534 0.12 -1.75 30.75
N LEU A 535 0.35 -2.26 31.96
CA LEU A 535 0.90 -1.49 33.08
C LEU A 535 2.33 -0.99 32.81
N ALA A 536 3.17 -1.78 32.11
CA ALA A 536 4.53 -1.37 31.77
C ALA A 536 4.54 -0.21 30.77
N THR A 537 3.62 -0.25 29.80
CA THR A 537 3.39 0.82 28.83
C THR A 537 2.88 2.09 29.51
N GLN A 538 1.93 1.97 30.45
CA GLN A 538 1.47 3.12 31.23
C GLN A 538 2.59 3.73 32.08
N GLN A 539 3.37 2.91 32.78
CA GLN A 539 4.50 3.38 33.60
C GLN A 539 5.60 4.05 32.77
N ALA A 540 5.86 3.56 31.55
CA ALA A 540 6.82 4.17 30.63
C ALA A 540 6.30 5.50 30.04
N LEU A 541 4.99 5.62 29.80
CA LEU A 541 4.36 6.81 29.21
C LEU A 541 4.09 7.90 30.26
N PHE A 542 3.78 7.52 31.50
CA PHE A 542 3.50 8.39 32.65
C PHE A 542 4.50 8.12 33.80
N PRO A 543 5.80 8.47 33.64
CA PRO A 543 6.83 8.18 34.66
C PRO A 543 6.62 8.93 35.99
N ASP A 544 5.90 10.06 35.96
CA ASP A 544 5.66 10.90 37.13
C ASP A 544 4.52 10.41 38.03
N THR A 545 3.65 9.48 37.56
CA THR A 545 2.59 8.89 38.40
C THR A 545 3.12 7.73 39.23
N ARG A 546 4.02 8.03 40.16
CA ARG A 546 4.24 7.16 41.32
C ARG A 546 3.12 7.41 42.33
N PRO A 547 2.52 6.36 42.94
CA PRO A 547 1.79 6.57 44.18
C PRO A 547 2.77 7.03 45.26
N ASP A 548 2.40 8.07 46.02
CA ASP A 548 3.03 8.34 47.30
C ASP A 548 2.81 7.14 48.25
N LYS A 549 3.76 6.92 49.17
CA LYS A 549 3.83 5.73 50.03
C LYS A 549 2.92 5.80 51.24
#